data_AF-A0A662RMP7-F1
#
_entry.id   AF-A0A662RMP7-F1
#
_cell.length_a   1.000
_cell.length_b   1.000
_cell.length_c   1.000
_cell.angle_alpha   90.00
_cell.angle_beta   90.00
_cell.angle_gamma   90.00
#
_symmetry.space_group_name_H-M   'P 1'
#
loop_
_entity.id
_entity.type
_entity.pdbx_description
1 polymer ?
#
loop_
_entity_poly.entity_id
_entity_poly.type
_entity_poly.pdbx_seq_one_letter_code
_entity_poly.pdbx_strand_id
1 'polypeptide(L)'
;MVRKNGNFYSQLYLAETLKGEVDAWVKEGYPGVTQTTYELLHYWFDREEKEEGFYDCQRRAIETVIYCHEILQIKNLGELFQKVVPDLLYSSKPVYDEVTSIPFPKYCFKMATGTGKTWVLIALLIWQYFNALNK
;
A
#
# COMPACT_ATOMS: atom_id res chain seq x y z
N MET A 1 2.14 -19.83 -31.31
CA MET A 1 1.21 -20.45 -30.32
C MET A 1 1.38 -19.72 -28.99
N VAL A 2 0.48 -18.78 -28.69
CA VAL A 2 0.48 -18.04 -27.42
C VAL A 2 -0.19 -18.94 -26.37
N ARG A 3 0.56 -19.35 -25.35
CA ARG A 3 -0.01 -20.05 -24.20
C ARG A 3 -0.91 -19.08 -23.44
N LYS A 4 -2.23 -19.25 -23.54
CA LYS A 4 -3.19 -18.69 -22.58
C LYS A 4 -2.97 -19.41 -21.24
N ASN A 5 -2.07 -18.88 -20.42
CA ASN A 5 -1.96 -19.33 -19.03
C ASN A 5 -3.10 -18.69 -18.23
N GLY A 6 -4.16 -19.47 -18.01
CA GLY A 6 -5.25 -19.13 -17.10
C GLY A 6 -4.78 -19.18 -15.65
N ASN A 7 -4.12 -18.12 -15.19
CA ASN A 7 -3.76 -17.94 -13.78
C ASN A 7 -3.88 -16.47 -13.37
N PHE A 8 -5.02 -15.85 -13.67
CA PHE A 8 -5.33 -14.46 -13.28
C PHE A 8 -5.29 -14.24 -11.76
N TYR A 9 -5.52 -15.28 -10.96
CA TYR A 9 -5.60 -15.19 -9.50
C TYR A 9 -4.25 -15.24 -8.76
N SER A 10 -3.15 -15.60 -9.44
CA SER A 10 -1.84 -15.82 -8.80
C SER A 10 -0.82 -14.70 -9.06
N GLN A 11 -1.19 -13.64 -9.77
CA GLN A 11 -0.28 -12.53 -10.10
C GLN A 11 -0.59 -11.32 -9.21
N LEU A 12 0.43 -10.80 -8.54
CA LEU A 12 0.31 -9.68 -7.60
C LEU A 12 0.41 -8.35 -8.35
N TYR A 13 -0.43 -8.14 -9.39
CA TYR A 13 -0.33 -7.01 -10.31
C TYR A 13 -0.24 -5.66 -9.62
N LEU A 14 -1.12 -5.41 -8.63
CA LEU A 14 -1.09 -4.17 -7.85
C LEU A 14 0.23 -3.98 -7.11
N ALA A 15 0.75 -5.04 -6.49
CA ALA A 15 1.99 -4.94 -5.72
C ALA A 15 3.21 -4.72 -6.63
N GLU A 16 3.23 -5.36 -7.80
CA GLU A 16 4.31 -5.21 -8.79
C GLU A 16 4.33 -3.78 -9.35
N THR A 17 3.18 -3.24 -9.74
CA THR A 17 3.08 -1.87 -10.26
C THR A 17 3.38 -0.82 -9.19
N LEU A 18 2.76 -0.93 -8.01
CA LEU A 18 2.98 0.01 -6.91
C LEU A 18 4.42 0.02 -6.39
N LYS A 19 5.19 -1.06 -6.61
CA LYS A 19 6.56 -1.15 -6.14
C LYS A 19 7.41 0.00 -6.69
N GLY A 20 7.37 0.22 -8.01
CA GLY A 20 8.16 1.26 -8.66
C GLY A 20 7.74 2.67 -8.23
N GLU A 21 6.43 2.92 -8.17
CA GLU A 21 5.87 4.22 -7.78
C GLU A 21 6.23 4.60 -6.34
N VAL A 22 5.98 3.69 -5.40
CA VAL A 22 6.28 3.95 -3.98
C VAL A 22 7.79 4.04 -3.76
N ASP A 23 8.62 3.27 -4.48
CA ASP A 23 10.09 3.41 -4.40
C ASP A 23 10.57 4.80 -4.86
N ALA A 24 9.98 5.35 -5.92
CA ALA A 24 10.29 6.69 -6.39
C ALA A 24 9.84 7.75 -5.39
N TRP A 25 8.60 7.65 -4.91
CA TRP A 25 8.04 8.57 -3.92
C TRP A 25 8.83 8.60 -2.60
N VAL A 26 9.29 7.45 -2.11
CA VAL A 26 10.17 7.37 -0.92
C VAL A 26 11.49 8.11 -1.16
N LYS A 27 12.11 7.93 -2.34
CA LYS A 27 13.37 8.60 -2.69
C LYS A 27 13.25 10.12 -2.79
N GLU A 28 12.07 10.61 -3.13
CA GLU A 28 11.75 12.04 -3.16
C GLU A 28 11.52 12.64 -1.76
N GLY A 29 11.51 11.81 -0.70
CA GLY A 29 11.35 12.28 0.68
C GLY A 29 9.89 12.48 1.08
N TYR A 30 9.00 11.58 0.65
CA TYR A 30 7.58 11.56 1.02
C TYR A 30 6.78 12.84 0.65
N PRO A 31 6.86 13.35 -0.59
CA PRO A 31 6.10 14.53 -0.97
C PRO A 31 4.59 14.30 -0.87
N GLY A 32 3.85 15.34 -0.43
CA GLY A 32 2.38 15.36 -0.44
C GLY A 32 1.69 14.72 0.77
N VAL A 33 2.43 14.18 1.74
CA VAL A 33 1.85 13.68 3.00
C VAL A 33 1.46 14.80 3.96
N THR A 34 0.64 14.48 4.96
CA THR A 34 0.39 15.40 6.07
C THR A 34 1.65 15.62 6.92
N GLN A 35 1.71 16.74 7.65
CA GLN A 35 2.82 17.00 8.58
C GLN A 35 2.97 15.89 9.63
N THR A 36 1.85 15.38 10.15
CA THR A 36 1.85 14.26 11.11
C THR A 36 2.43 13.00 10.49
N THR A 37 2.06 12.67 9.25
CA THR A 37 2.58 11.51 8.55
C THR A 37 4.06 11.65 8.24
N TYR A 38 4.51 12.85 7.83
CA TYR A 38 5.92 13.15 7.62
C TYR A 38 6.74 12.88 8.90
N GLU A 39 6.34 13.47 10.03
CA GLU A 39 7.02 13.29 11.31
C GLU A 39 7.06 11.83 11.76
N LEU A 40 5.97 11.08 11.60
CA LEU A 40 5.92 9.66 11.95
C LEU A 40 6.86 8.81 11.09
N LEU A 41 6.90 9.06 9.77
CA LEU A 41 7.78 8.31 8.86
C LEU A 41 9.26 8.55 9.19
N HIS A 42 9.65 9.80 9.43
CA HIS A 42 11.01 10.13 9.86
C HIS A 42 11.33 9.54 11.23
N TYR A 43 10.40 9.63 12.19
CA TYR A 43 10.55 9.01 13.50
C TYR A 43 10.74 7.49 13.41
N TRP A 44 10.05 6.79 12.51
CA TRP A 44 10.18 5.34 12.39
C TRP A 44 11.38 4.88 11.57
N PHE A 45 11.78 5.60 10.53
CA PHE A 45 12.68 5.08 9.52
C PHE A 45 14.05 5.76 9.43
N ASP A 46 14.23 6.92 10.07
CA ASP A 46 15.49 7.67 9.99
C ASP A 46 16.31 7.63 11.28
N ARG A 47 15.94 6.76 12.22
CA ARG A 47 16.72 6.56 13.46
C ARG A 47 17.98 5.73 13.21
N GLU A 48 19.07 6.17 13.82
CA GLU A 48 20.37 5.47 13.78
C GLU A 48 20.36 4.18 14.63
N GLU A 49 19.53 4.13 15.66
CA GLU A 49 19.35 2.98 16.56
C GLU A 49 18.53 1.87 15.87
N LYS A 50 19.21 0.84 15.36
CA LYS A 50 18.57 -0.26 14.61
C LYS A 50 18.02 -1.39 15.47
N GLU A 51 18.27 -1.40 16.78
CA GLU A 51 17.92 -2.54 17.64
C GLU A 51 16.40 -2.73 17.82
N GLU A 52 15.60 -1.66 17.67
CA GLU A 52 14.13 -1.70 17.80
C GLU A 52 13.39 -1.16 16.55
N GLY A 53 14.05 -1.18 15.39
CA GLY A 53 13.53 -0.61 14.15
C GLY A 53 12.61 -1.54 13.35
N PHE A 54 11.87 -0.95 12.40
CA PHE A 54 11.12 -1.72 11.40
C PHE A 54 12.07 -2.38 10.38
N TYR A 55 11.79 -3.63 10.04
CA TYR A 55 12.46 -4.28 8.90
C TYR A 55 11.98 -3.68 7.58
N ASP A 56 12.80 -3.78 6.52
CA ASP A 56 12.49 -3.23 5.19
C ASP A 56 11.12 -3.68 4.65
N CYS A 57 10.74 -4.95 4.87
CA CYS A 57 9.44 -5.45 4.45
C CYS A 57 8.26 -4.84 5.22
N GLN A 58 8.47 -4.46 6.49
CA GLN A 58 7.47 -3.80 7.31
C GLN A 58 7.34 -2.32 6.93
N ARG A 59 8.49 -1.64 6.80
CA ARG A 59 8.57 -0.28 6.25
C ARG A 59 7.83 -0.18 4.93
N ARG A 60 8.13 -1.10 4.01
CA ARG A 60 7.48 -1.17 2.69
C ARG A 60 5.97 -1.30 2.77
N ALA A 61 5.47 -2.15 3.66
CA ALA A 61 4.03 -2.34 3.84
C ALA A 61 3.37 -1.04 4.34
N ILE A 62 3.98 -0.38 5.33
CA ILE A 62 3.50 0.88 5.91
C ILE A 62 3.48 1.98 4.85
N GLU A 63 4.60 2.22 4.17
CA GLU A 63 4.73 3.20 3.09
C GLU A 63 3.70 2.99 1.98
N THR A 64 3.45 1.74 1.60
CA THR A 64 2.48 1.42 0.53
C THR A 64 1.04 1.75 0.94
N VAL A 65 0.64 1.50 2.20
CA VAL A 65 -0.70 1.92 2.68
C VAL A 65 -0.82 3.44 2.64
N ILE A 66 0.18 4.13 3.19
CA ILE A 66 0.19 5.59 3.28
C ILE A 66 0.12 6.20 1.88
N TYR A 67 0.92 5.70 0.94
CA TYR A 67 0.89 6.15 -0.44
C TYR A 67 -0.49 5.96 -1.08
N CYS A 68 -1.10 4.78 -0.95
CA CYS A 68 -2.44 4.54 -1.47
C CYS A 68 -3.50 5.45 -0.81
N HIS A 69 -3.34 5.79 0.46
CA HIS A 69 -4.33 6.56 1.20
C HIS A 69 -4.18 8.07 1.06
N GLU A 70 -2.98 8.62 1.25
CA GLU A 70 -2.75 10.07 1.24
C GLU A 70 -2.41 10.60 -0.15
N ILE A 71 -1.63 9.84 -0.93
CA ILE A 71 -1.15 10.29 -2.24
C ILE A 71 -2.14 9.93 -3.34
N LEU A 72 -2.49 8.65 -3.44
CA LEU A 72 -3.50 8.21 -4.41
C LEU A 72 -4.93 8.55 -3.99
N GLN A 73 -5.17 8.87 -2.71
CA GLN A 73 -6.49 9.24 -2.18
C GLN A 73 -7.60 8.25 -2.58
N ILE A 74 -7.28 6.95 -2.51
CA ILE A 74 -8.20 5.88 -2.91
C ILE A 74 -9.42 5.85 -2.00
N LYS A 75 -10.62 5.93 -2.59
CA LYS A 75 -11.90 5.86 -1.85
C LYS A 75 -12.56 4.49 -1.91
N ASN A 76 -12.24 3.69 -2.92
CA ASN A 76 -12.78 2.34 -3.09
C ASN A 76 -11.82 1.47 -3.90
N LEU A 77 -12.05 0.15 -3.91
CA LEU A 77 -11.17 -0.78 -4.60
C LEU A 77 -11.15 -0.53 -6.13
N GLY A 78 -12.27 -0.13 -6.72
CA GLY A 78 -12.37 0.24 -8.14
C GLY A 78 -11.42 1.34 -8.56
N GLU A 79 -11.38 2.42 -7.79
CA GLU A 79 -10.47 3.54 -8.04
C GLU A 79 -9.00 3.11 -7.98
N LEU A 80 -8.63 2.21 -7.08
CA LEU A 80 -7.25 1.70 -7.00
C LEU A 80 -6.89 0.92 -8.27
N PHE A 81 -7.75 0.00 -8.70
CA PHE A 81 -7.53 -0.76 -9.93
C PHE A 81 -7.48 0.16 -11.15
N GLN A 82 -8.36 1.16 -11.23
CA GLN A 82 -8.38 2.10 -12.35
C GLN A 82 -7.10 2.94 -12.41
N LYS A 83 -6.55 3.38 -11.27
CA LYS A 83 -5.33 4.21 -11.23
C LYS A 83 -4.06 3.41 -11.49
N VAL A 84 -3.97 2.19 -10.93
CA VAL A 84 -2.71 1.41 -10.92
C VAL A 84 -2.65 0.39 -12.05
N VAL A 85 -3.76 -0.25 -12.39
CA VAL A 85 -3.82 -1.34 -13.39
C VAL A 85 -5.10 -1.27 -14.25
N PRO A 86 -5.31 -0.17 -14.99
CA PRO A 86 -6.55 0.02 -15.76
C PRO A 86 -6.81 -1.12 -16.75
N ASP A 87 -5.77 -1.64 -17.41
CA ASP A 87 -5.90 -2.72 -18.38
C ASP A 87 -6.49 -4.00 -17.77
N LEU A 88 -6.13 -4.31 -16.51
CA LEU A 88 -6.63 -5.49 -15.81
C LEU A 88 -8.12 -5.38 -15.53
N LEU A 89 -8.59 -4.18 -15.17
CA LEU A 89 -10.00 -3.91 -14.87
C LEU A 89 -10.90 -4.19 -16.08
N TYR A 90 -10.43 -3.89 -17.30
CA TYR A 90 -11.19 -4.13 -18.54
C TYR A 90 -10.97 -5.53 -19.14
N SER A 91 -9.95 -6.26 -18.68
CA SER A 91 -9.59 -7.57 -19.23
C SER A 91 -10.48 -8.72 -18.75
N SER A 92 -11.17 -8.57 -17.61
CA SER A 92 -11.91 -9.65 -16.96
C SER A 92 -13.18 -9.14 -16.26
N LYS A 93 -14.34 -9.52 -16.81
CA LYS A 93 -15.65 -9.18 -16.24
C LYS A 93 -15.82 -9.63 -14.77
N PRO A 94 -15.41 -10.85 -14.36
CA PRO A 94 -15.46 -11.25 -12.96
C PRO A 94 -14.66 -10.35 -12.01
N VAL A 95 -13.48 -9.88 -12.45
CA VAL A 95 -12.65 -8.97 -11.64
C VAL A 95 -13.32 -7.60 -11.53
N TYR A 96 -13.87 -7.10 -12.64
CA TYR A 96 -14.65 -5.86 -12.64
C TYR A 96 -15.83 -5.93 -11.66
N ASP A 97 -16.64 -6.98 -11.73
CA ASP A 97 -17.81 -7.16 -10.86
C ASP A 97 -17.41 -7.27 -9.38
N GLU A 98 -16.33 -8.00 -9.06
CA GLU A 98 -15.81 -8.10 -7.68
C GLU A 98 -15.30 -6.75 -7.16
N VAL A 99 -14.47 -6.07 -7.95
CA VAL A 99 -13.83 -4.81 -7.55
C VAL A 99 -14.86 -3.69 -7.38
N THR A 100 -15.85 -3.61 -8.27
CA THR A 100 -16.94 -2.63 -8.19
C THR A 100 -17.91 -2.90 -7.04
N SER A 101 -18.03 -4.15 -6.58
CA SER A 101 -18.89 -4.52 -5.45
C SER A 101 -18.37 -4.06 -4.08
N ILE A 102 -17.11 -3.59 -3.99
CA ILE A 102 -16.46 -3.22 -2.73
C ILE A 102 -16.40 -1.68 -2.63
N PRO A 103 -17.31 -1.03 -1.87
CA PRO A 103 -17.47 0.43 -1.88
C PRO A 103 -16.50 1.17 -0.94
N PHE A 104 -15.43 0.50 -0.48
CA PHE A 104 -14.47 1.05 0.47
C PHE A 104 -13.04 0.64 0.10
N PRO A 105 -12.00 1.35 0.59
CA PRO A 105 -10.62 0.96 0.34
C PRO A 105 -10.32 -0.37 1.03
N LYS A 106 -9.77 -1.34 0.29
CA LYS A 106 -9.44 -2.66 0.81
C LYS A 106 -7.97 -2.96 0.55
N TYR A 107 -7.18 -3.01 1.62
CA TYR A 107 -5.75 -3.30 1.56
C TYR A 107 -5.46 -4.71 2.07
N CYS A 108 -4.60 -5.44 1.36
CA CYS A 108 -4.18 -6.78 1.74
C CYS A 108 -2.68 -6.93 1.48
N PHE A 109 -1.96 -7.42 2.49
CA PHE A 109 -0.53 -7.70 2.40
C PHE A 109 -0.27 -9.20 2.48
N LYS A 110 0.49 -9.71 1.51
CA LYS A 110 1.01 -11.08 1.58
C LYS A 110 2.29 -11.06 2.42
N MET A 111 2.20 -11.54 3.66
CA MET A 111 3.32 -11.58 4.61
C MET A 111 3.44 -12.98 5.24
N ALA A 112 4.66 -13.43 5.50
CA ALA A 112 4.90 -14.72 6.16
C ALA A 112 4.65 -14.63 7.68
N THR A 113 4.43 -15.78 8.33
CA THR A 113 4.41 -15.85 9.79
C THR A 113 5.78 -15.47 10.35
N GLY A 114 5.81 -14.74 11.47
CA GLY A 114 7.05 -14.29 12.09
C GLY A 114 7.65 -12.98 11.53
N THR A 115 7.18 -12.45 10.39
CA THR A 115 7.73 -11.20 9.80
C THR A 115 7.18 -9.91 10.44
N GLY A 116 6.54 -10.02 11.60
CA GLY A 116 6.03 -8.87 12.36
C GLY A 116 4.82 -8.15 11.75
N LYS A 117 3.86 -8.89 11.16
CA LYS A 117 2.57 -8.33 10.72
C LYS A 117 1.85 -7.49 11.81
N THR A 118 2.04 -7.85 13.08
CA THR A 118 1.52 -7.09 14.22
C THR A 118 2.14 -5.70 14.35
N TRP A 119 3.45 -5.57 14.13
CA TRP A 119 4.15 -4.27 14.14
C TRP A 119 3.64 -3.34 13.05
N VAL A 120 3.41 -3.87 11.84
CA VAL A 120 2.80 -3.12 10.74
C VAL A 120 1.41 -2.62 11.13
N LEU A 121 0.57 -3.50 11.68
CA LEU A 121 -0.78 -3.11 12.13
C LEU A 121 -0.76 -2.03 13.21
N ILE A 122 0.15 -2.14 14.18
CA ILE A 122 0.32 -1.14 15.25
C ILE A 122 0.74 0.21 14.66
N ALA A 123 1.72 0.22 13.75
CA ALA A 123 2.17 1.45 13.11
C ALA A 123 1.03 2.14 12.34
N LEU A 124 0.24 1.37 11.57
CA LEU A 124 -0.90 1.90 10.83
C LEU A 124 -2.00 2.43 11.76
N LEU A 125 -2.23 1.77 12.90
CA LEU A 125 -3.18 2.25 13.90
C LEU A 125 -2.72 3.58 14.52
N ILE A 126 -1.43 3.68 14.88
CA ILE A 126 -0.83 4.90 15.41
C ILE A 126 -0.92 6.04 14.39
N TRP A 127 -0.58 5.77 13.14
CA TRP A 127 -0.66 6.72 12.03
C TRP A 127 -2.09 7.25 11.84
N GLN A 128 -3.08 6.35 11.77
CA GLN A 128 -4.49 6.74 11.65
C GLN A 128 -4.99 7.53 12.86
N TYR A 129 -4.60 7.12 14.07
CA TYR A 129 -4.99 7.80 15.30
C TYR A 129 -4.47 9.23 15.36
N PHE A 130 -3.17 9.45 15.12
CA PHE A 130 -2.60 10.79 15.15
C PHE A 130 -3.14 11.68 14.02
N ASN A 131 -3.31 11.15 12.81
CA ASN A 131 -3.93 11.91 11.72
C ASN A 131 -5.39 12.26 12.02
N ALA A 132 -6.12 11.44 12.78
CA ALA A 132 -7.47 11.76 13.20
C ALA A 132 -7.53 12.88 14.25
N LEU A 133 -6.51 12.99 15.12
CA LEU A 133 -6.40 14.04 16.14
C LEU A 133 -5.94 15.38 15.56
N ASN A 134 -5.06 15.34 14.56
CA ASN A 134 -4.37 16.52 14.02
C ASN A 134 -4.97 17.00 12.67
N LYS A 135 -6.28 16.78 12.45
CA LYS A 135 -6.97 17.17 11.21
C LYS A 135 -7.02 18.69 11.00
#